data_AF-A0A0F9BAH0-F1
#
_entry.id   AF-A0A0F9BAH0-F1
#
_cell.length_a   1.000
_cell.length_b   1.000
_cell.length_c   1.000
_cell.angle_alpha   90.00
_cell.angle_beta   90.00
_cell.angle_gamma   90.00
#
_symmetry.space_group_name_H-M   'P 1'
#
loop_
_entity.id
_entity.type
_entity.pdbx_description
1 polymer ?
#
loop_
_entity_poly.entity_id
_entity_poly.type
_entity_poly.pdbx_seq_one_letter_code
_entity_poly.pdbx_strand_id
1 'polypeptide(L)'
;ILRAIRAAFLNEGHDDDIRHGSVRSEVTLSFNEGTVIVWYKEMGKGGCYAVRIVGQPEQSFTKTNGVVPDQIKEYLGIGEIEVDANTKLTPQLSDQFDEPFILWETGSKRARIIGKATRLDMVVTAQLNCKKTLDKSKRDVGTREEQLVSFEEKLQSIPDYKALEKRLSTADEMLDLVRDNSDIVSHARELGEELEVAQSLLMTVDTARVRSSITEATEMLTRAEHITALVKQLREATAELNVQETHAEDVRIAAESLREQYQSGCEEQGVCTVCDGLLNHEECAG
;
A
#
# COMPACT_ATOMS: atom_id res chain seq x y z
N ILE A 1 -58.26 -66.62 20.18
CA ILE A 1 -57.01 -66.70 20.96
C ILE A 1 -55.87 -65.98 20.25
N LEU A 2 -55.48 -66.35 19.02
CA LEU A 2 -54.40 -65.65 18.27
C LEU A 2 -54.60 -64.13 18.17
N ARG A 3 -55.82 -63.66 17.86
CA ARG A 3 -56.16 -62.22 17.89
C ARG A 3 -55.86 -61.53 19.22
N ALA A 4 -56.14 -62.19 20.35
CA ALA A 4 -55.85 -61.64 21.68
C ALA A 4 -54.34 -61.56 21.94
N ILE A 5 -53.59 -62.58 21.50
CA ILE A 5 -52.12 -62.58 21.55
C ILE A 5 -51.58 -61.43 20.70
N ARG A 6 -51.98 -61.31 19.43
CA ARG A 6 -51.56 -60.22 18.54
C ARG A 6 -51.90 -58.83 19.11
N ALA A 7 -53.10 -58.66 19.69
CA ALA A 7 -53.47 -57.42 20.36
C ALA A 7 -52.49 -57.04 21.48
N ALA A 8 -52.09 -58.01 22.31
CA ALA A 8 -51.10 -57.77 23.37
C ALA A 8 -49.68 -57.51 22.81
N PHE A 9 -49.20 -58.32 21.85
CA PHE A 9 -47.82 -58.25 21.36
C PHE A 9 -47.55 -57.16 20.30
N LEU A 10 -48.57 -56.74 19.56
CA LEU A 10 -48.45 -55.85 18.39
C LEU A 10 -49.38 -54.62 18.46
N ASN A 11 -50.22 -54.51 19.49
CA ASN A 11 -51.22 -53.44 19.66
C ASN A 11 -52.27 -53.37 18.53
N GLU A 12 -52.56 -54.51 17.89
CA GLU A 12 -53.48 -54.61 16.74
C GLU A 12 -54.97 -54.74 17.11
N GLY A 13 -55.36 -54.50 18.36
CA GLY A 13 -56.75 -54.68 18.80
C GLY A 13 -57.74 -53.68 18.18
N HIS A 14 -58.91 -54.15 17.80
CA HIS A 14 -59.98 -53.38 17.16
C HIS A 14 -61.21 -53.25 18.07
N ASP A 15 -62.08 -52.29 17.79
CA ASP A 15 -63.32 -52.12 18.56
C ASP A 15 -64.25 -53.35 18.40
N ASP A 16 -64.15 -54.05 17.27
CA ASP A 16 -64.86 -55.32 17.00
C ASP A 16 -64.38 -56.49 17.89
N ASP A 17 -63.22 -56.37 18.54
CA ASP A 17 -62.76 -57.35 19.54
C ASP A 17 -63.51 -57.19 20.88
N ILE A 18 -64.27 -56.10 21.07
CA ILE A 18 -65.05 -55.85 22.27
C ILE A 18 -66.40 -56.57 22.13
N ARG A 19 -66.71 -57.44 23.10
CA ARG A 19 -67.99 -58.16 23.14
C ARG A 19 -69.17 -57.18 23.14
N HIS A 20 -70.19 -57.44 22.33
CA HIS A 20 -71.42 -56.64 22.32
C HIS A 20 -71.99 -56.43 23.74
N GLY A 21 -72.30 -55.18 24.08
CA GLY A 21 -72.76 -54.78 25.41
C GLY A 21 -71.65 -54.54 26.45
N SER A 22 -70.38 -54.74 26.09
CA SER A 22 -69.23 -54.42 26.94
C SER A 22 -68.53 -53.15 26.46
N VAL A 23 -67.89 -52.43 27.39
CA VAL A 23 -67.19 -51.16 27.09
C VAL A 23 -65.69 -51.36 26.89
N ARG A 24 -65.16 -52.51 27.32
CA ARG A 24 -63.72 -52.80 27.36
C ARG A 24 -63.43 -54.27 27.02
N SER A 25 -62.31 -54.48 26.34
CA SER A 25 -61.66 -55.78 26.17
C SER A 25 -60.31 -55.77 26.89
N GLU A 26 -59.92 -56.91 27.45
CA GLU A 26 -58.67 -57.06 28.21
C GLU A 26 -58.03 -58.41 27.92
N VAL A 27 -56.70 -58.39 27.79
CA VAL A 27 -55.85 -59.56 27.63
C VAL A 27 -54.75 -59.48 28.68
N THR A 28 -54.72 -60.48 29.56
CA THR A 28 -53.69 -60.60 30.59
C THR A 28 -52.73 -61.74 30.22
N LEU A 29 -51.45 -61.42 30.11
CA LEU A 29 -50.35 -62.35 29.92
C LEU A 29 -49.61 -62.52 31.25
N SER A 30 -49.58 -63.74 31.76
CA SER A 30 -48.84 -64.11 32.97
C SER A 30 -47.62 -64.95 32.60
N PHE A 31 -46.43 -64.48 32.96
CA PHE A 31 -45.17 -65.16 32.71
C PHE A 31 -44.72 -65.97 33.94
N ASN A 32 -43.92 -67.01 33.71
CA ASN A 32 -43.35 -67.88 34.76
C ASN A 32 -42.49 -67.13 35.79
N GLU A 33 -41.91 -65.98 35.40
CA GLU A 33 -41.09 -65.12 36.25
C GLU A 33 -41.92 -64.24 37.21
N GLY A 34 -43.26 -64.31 37.16
CA GLY A 34 -44.16 -63.51 37.98
C GLY A 34 -44.49 -62.14 37.38
N THR A 35 -43.96 -61.80 36.21
CA THR A 35 -44.37 -60.62 35.44
C THR A 35 -45.77 -60.81 34.86
N VAL A 36 -46.59 -59.77 34.96
CA VAL A 36 -47.93 -59.72 34.38
C VAL A 36 -48.03 -58.51 33.47
N ILE A 37 -48.42 -58.75 32.22
CA ILE A 37 -48.70 -57.70 31.23
C ILE A 37 -50.18 -57.73 30.91
N VAL A 38 -50.85 -56.61 31.15
CA VAL A 38 -52.26 -56.43 30.85
C VAL A 38 -52.36 -55.46 29.68
N TRP A 39 -52.84 -55.95 28.54
CA TRP A 39 -53.29 -55.10 27.44
C TRP A 39 -54.79 -54.91 27.56
N TYR A 40 -55.28 -53.68 27.43
CA TYR A 40 -56.71 -53.41 27.41
C TYR A 40 -57.06 -52.30 26.44
N LYS A 41 -58.28 -52.35 25.93
CA LYS A 41 -58.82 -51.35 25.02
C LYS A 41 -60.25 -51.03 25.39
N GLU A 42 -60.53 -49.74 25.52
CA GLU A 42 -61.88 -49.21 25.70
C GLU A 42 -62.45 -48.78 24.35
N MET A 43 -63.77 -48.92 24.19
CA MET A 43 -64.48 -48.55 22.97
C MET A 43 -64.20 -47.08 22.60
N GLY A 44 -63.79 -46.82 21.35
CA GLY A 44 -63.40 -45.49 20.88
C GLY A 44 -62.05 -44.95 21.38
N LYS A 45 -61.28 -45.73 22.15
CA LYS A 45 -59.93 -45.36 22.63
C LYS A 45 -58.84 -46.28 22.07
N GLY A 46 -57.59 -45.83 22.15
CA GLY A 46 -56.42 -46.64 21.80
C GLY A 46 -56.15 -47.78 22.79
N GLY A 47 -55.36 -48.76 22.36
CA GLY A 47 -54.89 -49.83 23.24
C GLY A 47 -53.97 -49.28 24.34
N CYS A 48 -54.10 -49.80 25.55
CA CYS A 48 -53.36 -49.40 26.73
C CYS A 48 -52.67 -50.62 27.34
N TYR A 49 -51.56 -50.37 28.03
CA TYR A 49 -50.81 -51.41 28.71
C TYR A 49 -50.66 -51.10 30.20
N ALA A 50 -50.70 -52.13 31.02
CA ALA A 50 -50.24 -52.10 32.40
C ALA A 50 -49.27 -53.26 32.63
N VAL A 51 -48.10 -52.97 33.20
CA VAL A 51 -47.05 -53.95 33.45
C VAL A 51 -46.80 -54.00 34.94
N ARG A 52 -46.84 -55.21 35.49
CA ARG A 52 -46.49 -55.50 36.88
C ARG A 52 -45.31 -56.47 36.88
N ILE A 53 -44.15 -55.98 37.31
CA ILE A 53 -42.95 -56.78 37.51
C ILE A 53 -42.73 -56.94 39.00
N VAL A 54 -42.31 -58.12 39.44
CA VAL A 54 -42.01 -58.40 40.85
C VAL A 54 -40.91 -57.44 41.33
N GLY A 55 -41.22 -56.64 42.35
CA GLY A 55 -40.28 -55.69 42.95
C GLY A 55 -40.23 -54.29 42.30
N GLN A 56 -41.05 -54.02 41.28
CA GLN A 56 -41.17 -52.68 40.67
C GLN A 56 -42.58 -52.11 40.85
N PRO A 57 -42.74 -50.77 40.89
CA PRO A 57 -44.06 -50.15 40.86
C PRO A 57 -44.77 -50.49 39.54
N GLU A 58 -46.09 -50.61 39.59
CA GLU A 58 -46.91 -50.85 38.41
C GLU A 58 -46.77 -49.70 37.40
N GLN A 59 -46.46 -50.04 36.15
CA GLN A 59 -46.25 -49.07 35.08
C GLN A 59 -47.44 -49.12 34.11
N SER A 60 -48.05 -47.97 33.84
CA SER A 60 -49.19 -47.85 32.93
C SER A 60 -48.86 -46.99 31.72
N PHE A 61 -49.20 -47.48 30.52
CA PHE A 61 -49.02 -46.80 29.24
C PHE A 61 -50.38 -46.60 28.57
N THR A 62 -50.87 -45.35 28.55
CA THR A 62 -52.21 -45.01 28.05
C THR A 62 -52.21 -44.28 26.70
N LYS A 63 -51.06 -43.79 26.23
CA LYS A 63 -50.91 -43.06 24.96
C LYS A 63 -50.02 -43.79 23.97
N THR A 64 -50.44 -44.99 23.58
CA THR A 64 -49.66 -45.88 22.72
C THR A 64 -49.70 -45.51 21.24
N ASN A 65 -50.67 -44.70 20.80
CA ASN A 65 -50.86 -44.28 19.40
C ASN A 65 -50.81 -45.45 18.38
N GLY A 66 -51.27 -46.64 18.78
CA GLY A 66 -51.24 -47.83 17.90
C GLY A 66 -49.87 -48.51 17.81
N VAL A 67 -48.90 -48.13 18.65
CA VAL A 67 -47.56 -48.73 18.70
C VAL A 67 -47.33 -49.34 20.08
N VAL A 68 -46.63 -50.47 20.14
CA VAL A 68 -46.23 -51.09 21.42
C VAL A 68 -45.12 -50.27 22.07
N PRO A 69 -45.25 -49.86 23.35
CA PRO A 69 -44.19 -49.13 24.06
C PRO A 69 -42.84 -49.88 24.04
N ASP A 70 -41.74 -49.16 23.91
CA ASP A 70 -40.40 -49.76 23.75
C ASP A 70 -40.02 -50.71 24.90
N GLN A 71 -40.40 -50.37 26.13
CA GLN A 71 -40.17 -51.19 27.32
C GLN A 71 -40.88 -52.54 27.25
N ILE A 72 -42.09 -52.56 26.69
CA ILE A 72 -42.87 -53.79 26.49
C ILE A 72 -42.30 -54.60 25.34
N LYS A 73 -41.90 -53.92 24.25
CA LYS A 73 -41.27 -54.55 23.09
C LYS A 73 -39.94 -55.21 23.44
N GLU A 74 -39.13 -54.55 24.27
CA GLU A 74 -37.86 -55.08 24.77
C GLU A 74 -38.07 -56.29 25.68
N TYR A 75 -39.05 -56.25 26.59
CA TYR A 75 -39.36 -57.39 27.47
C TYR A 75 -39.91 -58.60 26.69
N LEU A 76 -40.87 -58.36 25.79
CA LEU A 76 -41.52 -59.42 25.03
C LEU A 76 -40.59 -60.03 23.97
N GLY A 77 -39.63 -59.26 23.45
CA GLY A 77 -38.72 -59.68 22.38
C GLY A 77 -39.42 -60.01 21.05
N ILE A 78 -40.71 -59.70 20.94
CA ILE A 78 -41.53 -59.92 19.75
C ILE A 78 -41.81 -58.55 19.13
N GLY A 79 -41.67 -58.47 17.80
CA GLY A 79 -41.96 -57.25 17.07
C GLY A 79 -41.93 -57.45 15.57
N GLU A 80 -42.41 -56.44 14.86
CA GLU A 80 -42.39 -56.42 13.41
C GLU A 80 -40.95 -56.19 12.90
N ILE A 81 -40.56 -56.98 11.90
CA ILE A 81 -39.38 -56.76 11.08
C ILE A 81 -39.81 -56.01 9.83
N GLU A 82 -39.33 -54.78 9.68
CA GLU A 82 -39.53 -54.00 8.46
C GLU A 82 -38.52 -54.45 7.38
N VAL A 83 -39.04 -55.01 6.30
CA VAL A 83 -38.25 -55.59 5.21
C VAL A 83 -38.05 -54.56 4.11
N ASP A 84 -39.11 -53.81 3.80
CA ASP A 84 -39.14 -52.67 2.88
C ASP A 84 -40.28 -51.72 3.28
N ALA A 85 -40.45 -50.61 2.55
CA ALA A 85 -41.42 -49.57 2.88
C ALA A 85 -42.88 -50.06 3.00
N ASN A 86 -43.22 -51.21 2.39
CA ASN A 86 -44.59 -51.73 2.35
C ASN A 86 -44.73 -53.10 3.01
N THR A 87 -43.62 -53.75 3.37
CA THR A 87 -43.62 -55.12 3.89
C THR A 87 -43.08 -55.15 5.31
N LYS A 88 -43.99 -55.43 6.24
CA LYS A 88 -43.67 -55.79 7.61
C LYS A 88 -43.93 -57.26 7.82
N LEU A 89 -43.13 -57.89 8.66
CA LEU A 89 -43.23 -59.32 8.90
C LEU A 89 -43.10 -59.62 10.39
N THR A 90 -43.91 -60.54 10.89
CA THR A 90 -43.92 -60.99 12.28
C THR A 90 -43.58 -62.49 12.34
N PRO A 91 -42.29 -62.87 12.25
CA PRO A 91 -41.88 -64.28 12.20
C PRO A 91 -42.46 -65.15 13.33
N GLN A 92 -42.67 -64.54 14.49
CA GLN A 92 -43.10 -65.19 15.73
C GLN A 92 -44.61 -65.43 15.78
N LEU A 93 -45.40 -64.72 14.96
CA LEU A 93 -46.86 -64.77 14.94
C LEU A 93 -47.34 -64.83 13.48
N SER A 94 -47.88 -66.00 13.10
CA SER A 94 -48.51 -66.22 11.79
C SER A 94 -50.02 -66.31 11.93
N ASP A 95 -50.74 -65.82 10.93
CA ASP A 95 -52.18 -65.92 10.83
C ASP A 95 -52.64 -67.28 10.27
N GLN A 96 -53.94 -67.52 10.36
CA GLN A 96 -54.52 -68.76 9.85
C GLN A 96 -54.42 -68.78 8.32
N PHE A 97 -53.86 -69.86 7.78
CA PHE A 97 -53.57 -70.02 6.34
C PHE A 97 -52.49 -69.09 5.79
N ASP A 98 -51.66 -68.50 6.65
CA ASP A 98 -50.41 -67.91 6.20
C ASP A 98 -49.53 -68.98 5.55
N GLU A 99 -48.83 -68.57 4.50
CA GLU A 99 -47.91 -69.46 3.80
C GLU A 99 -46.73 -69.86 4.75
N PRO A 100 -45.91 -70.89 4.41
CA PRO A 100 -44.78 -71.35 5.24
C PRO A 100 -43.54 -70.43 5.25
N PHE A 101 -43.20 -69.81 6.39
CA PHE A 101 -42.35 -68.60 6.52
C PHE A 101 -41.25 -68.42 5.46
N ILE A 102 -41.29 -67.31 4.71
CA ILE A 102 -40.30 -66.88 3.69
C ILE A 102 -40.19 -67.81 2.47
N LEU A 103 -40.74 -69.03 2.48
CA LEU A 103 -40.51 -70.01 1.41
C LEU A 103 -41.11 -69.58 0.06
N TRP A 104 -42.19 -68.81 0.08
CA TRP A 104 -42.88 -68.29 -1.10
C TRP A 104 -42.29 -66.98 -1.64
N GLU A 105 -41.37 -66.35 -0.90
CA GLU A 105 -40.79 -65.06 -1.28
C GLU A 105 -39.68 -65.20 -2.33
N THR A 106 -39.47 -64.14 -3.12
CA THR A 106 -38.37 -64.09 -4.11
C THR A 106 -37.00 -64.16 -3.43
N GLY A 107 -36.00 -64.76 -4.09
CA GLY A 107 -34.65 -64.92 -3.52
C GLY A 107 -34.05 -63.63 -2.95
N SER A 108 -34.22 -62.51 -3.65
CA SER A 108 -33.78 -61.18 -3.19
C SER A 108 -34.51 -60.72 -1.93
N LYS A 109 -35.82 -60.97 -1.83
CA LYS A 109 -36.62 -60.60 -0.65
C LYS A 109 -36.29 -61.50 0.53
N ARG A 110 -36.08 -62.81 0.33
CA ARG A 110 -35.57 -63.74 1.37
C ARG A 110 -34.25 -63.28 1.95
N ALA A 111 -33.28 -62.94 1.09
CA ALA A 111 -31.97 -62.46 1.53
C ALA A 111 -32.08 -61.16 2.35
N ARG A 112 -32.99 -60.26 1.97
CA ARG A 112 -33.25 -59.03 2.72
C ARG A 112 -33.87 -59.30 4.08
N ILE A 113 -34.87 -60.18 4.17
CA ILE A 113 -35.51 -60.56 5.43
C ILE A 113 -34.49 -61.19 6.38
N ILE A 114 -33.70 -62.16 5.89
CA ILE A 114 -32.65 -62.79 6.69
C ILE A 114 -31.59 -61.77 7.10
N GLY A 115 -31.19 -60.88 6.19
CA GLY A 115 -30.22 -59.83 6.48
C GLY A 115 -30.70 -58.87 7.57
N LYS A 116 -31.98 -58.51 7.57
CA LYS A 116 -32.62 -57.68 8.60
C LYS A 116 -32.73 -58.43 9.94
N ALA A 117 -33.17 -59.69 9.91
CA ALA A 117 -33.30 -60.52 11.10
C ALA A 117 -31.95 -60.78 11.81
N THR A 118 -30.87 -60.89 11.03
CA THR A 118 -29.50 -61.12 11.54
C THR A 118 -28.71 -59.82 11.78
N ARG A 119 -29.31 -58.64 11.53
CA ARG A 119 -28.64 -57.32 11.54
C ARG A 119 -27.44 -57.23 10.60
N LEU A 120 -27.32 -58.12 9.61
CA LEU A 120 -26.28 -58.10 8.60
C LEU A 120 -26.43 -56.90 7.66
N ASP A 121 -27.66 -56.41 7.48
CA ASP A 121 -27.97 -55.21 6.71
C ASP A 121 -27.20 -53.98 7.19
N MET A 122 -26.97 -53.84 8.49
CA MET A 122 -26.15 -52.77 9.07
C MET A 122 -24.71 -52.84 8.56
N VAL A 123 -24.11 -54.03 8.56
CA VAL A 123 -22.73 -54.25 8.09
C VAL A 123 -22.63 -53.99 6.58
N VAL A 124 -23.59 -54.50 5.81
CA VAL A 124 -23.64 -54.28 4.35
C VAL A 124 -23.79 -52.80 4.03
N THR A 125 -24.65 -52.08 4.75
CA THR A 125 -24.85 -50.63 4.58
C THR A 125 -23.58 -49.86 4.93
N ALA A 126 -22.91 -50.22 6.03
CA ALA A 126 -21.62 -49.63 6.39
C ALA A 126 -20.56 -49.87 5.31
N GLN A 127 -20.47 -51.08 4.77
CA GLN A 127 -19.55 -51.43 3.69
C GLN A 127 -19.80 -50.58 2.43
N LEU A 128 -21.06 -50.41 2.03
CA LEU A 128 -21.44 -49.57 0.89
C LEU A 128 -21.05 -48.10 1.10
N ASN A 129 -21.26 -47.57 2.31
CA ASN A 129 -20.87 -46.21 2.65
C ASN A 129 -19.35 -46.02 2.65
N CYS A 130 -18.60 -46.99 3.18
CA CYS A 130 -17.13 -46.99 3.11
C CYS A 130 -16.65 -46.99 1.66
N LYS A 131 -17.23 -47.85 0.80
CA LYS A 131 -16.89 -47.90 -0.63
C LYS A 131 -17.16 -46.57 -1.33
N LYS A 132 -18.34 -45.97 -1.08
CA LYS A 132 -18.70 -44.65 -1.64
C LYS A 132 -17.69 -43.57 -1.23
N THR A 133 -17.25 -43.59 0.02
CA THR A 133 -16.26 -42.63 0.56
C THR A 133 -14.89 -42.84 -0.06
N LEU A 134 -14.47 -44.09 -0.22
CA LEU A 134 -13.22 -44.45 -0.90
C LEU A 134 -13.21 -43.98 -2.35
N ASP A 135 -14.29 -44.24 -3.09
CA ASP A 135 -14.41 -43.85 -4.49
C ASP A 135 -14.40 -42.33 -4.66
N LYS A 136 -15.02 -41.58 -3.74
CA LYS A 136 -14.93 -40.12 -3.71
C LYS A 136 -13.50 -39.65 -3.47
N SER A 137 -12.82 -40.19 -2.46
CA SER A 137 -11.45 -39.80 -2.12
C SER A 137 -10.48 -40.05 -3.27
N LYS A 138 -10.64 -41.16 -3.99
CA LYS A 138 -9.83 -41.46 -5.19
C LYS A 138 -10.00 -40.43 -6.30
N ARG A 139 -11.23 -39.95 -6.54
CA ARG A 139 -11.48 -38.90 -7.54
C ARG A 139 -10.86 -37.58 -7.12
N ASP A 140 -10.99 -37.23 -5.83
CA ASP A 140 -10.43 -36.00 -5.29
C ASP A 140 -8.90 -35.98 -5.45
N VAL A 141 -8.22 -37.12 -5.20
CA VAL A 141 -6.77 -37.25 -5.44
C VAL A 141 -6.40 -36.96 -6.90
N GLY A 142 -7.08 -37.60 -7.86
CA GLY A 142 -6.80 -37.37 -9.28
C GLY A 142 -6.97 -35.91 -9.69
N THR A 143 -8.03 -35.24 -9.23
CA THR A 143 -8.22 -33.80 -9.49
C THR A 143 -7.13 -32.93 -8.86
N ARG A 144 -6.63 -33.30 -7.68
CA ARG A 144 -5.54 -32.55 -7.01
C ARG A 144 -4.21 -32.74 -7.72
N GLU A 145 -3.94 -33.93 -8.24
CA GLU A 145 -2.75 -34.19 -9.06
C GLU A 145 -2.78 -33.37 -10.35
N GLU A 146 -3.91 -33.32 -11.05
CA GLU A 146 -4.08 -32.46 -12.25
C GLU A 146 -3.89 -30.97 -11.93
N GLN A 147 -4.41 -30.51 -10.78
CA GLN A 147 -4.22 -29.13 -10.32
C GLN A 147 -2.76 -28.82 -10.00
N LEU A 148 -2.04 -29.76 -9.37
CA LEU A 148 -0.62 -29.61 -9.07
C LEU A 148 0.18 -29.41 -10.36
N VAL A 149 -0.03 -30.27 -11.35
CA VAL A 149 0.64 -30.15 -12.67
C VAL A 149 0.34 -28.77 -13.28
N SER A 150 -0.92 -28.33 -13.29
CA SER A 150 -1.28 -27.01 -13.81
C SER A 150 -0.62 -25.85 -13.04
N PHE A 151 -0.48 -25.96 -11.72
CA PHE A 151 0.18 -24.94 -10.92
C PHE A 151 1.69 -24.92 -11.13
N GLU A 152 2.33 -26.07 -11.30
CA GLU A 152 3.76 -26.16 -11.61
C GLU A 152 4.06 -25.52 -12.97
N GLU A 153 3.24 -25.77 -13.99
CA GLU A 153 3.36 -25.11 -15.30
C GLU A 153 3.19 -23.58 -15.19
N LYS A 154 2.22 -23.12 -14.40
CA LYS A 154 2.01 -21.69 -14.12
C LYS A 154 3.17 -21.07 -13.35
N LEU A 155 3.79 -21.82 -12.45
CA LEU A 155 4.94 -21.34 -11.68
C LEU A 155 6.18 -21.19 -12.57
N GLN A 156 6.37 -22.12 -13.51
CA GLN A 156 7.45 -22.03 -14.51
C GLN A 156 7.25 -20.86 -15.49
N SER A 157 6.00 -20.47 -15.79
CA SER A 157 5.72 -19.36 -16.71
C SER A 157 5.85 -17.98 -16.07
N ILE A 158 6.01 -17.89 -14.74
CA ILE A 158 6.25 -16.61 -14.05
C ILE A 158 7.69 -16.17 -14.36
N PRO A 159 7.89 -14.98 -14.98
CA PRO A 159 9.22 -14.47 -15.27
C PRO A 159 10.00 -14.20 -13.99
N ASP A 160 11.32 -14.34 -14.06
CA ASP A 160 12.23 -14.09 -12.94
C ASP A 160 12.04 -12.66 -12.41
N TYR A 161 11.41 -12.56 -11.24
CA TYR A 161 11.12 -11.29 -10.57
C TYR A 161 12.38 -10.46 -10.34
N LYS A 162 13.52 -11.10 -10.05
CA LYS A 162 14.79 -10.40 -9.84
C LYS A 162 15.32 -9.78 -11.13
N ALA A 163 15.11 -10.44 -12.27
CA ALA A 163 15.49 -9.89 -13.56
C ALA A 163 14.60 -8.69 -13.95
N LEU A 164 13.30 -8.76 -13.64
CA LEU A 164 12.35 -7.65 -13.82
C LEU A 164 12.71 -6.45 -12.93
N GLU A 165 13.01 -6.69 -11.65
CA GLU A 165 13.42 -5.65 -10.70
C GLU A 165 14.70 -4.94 -11.14
N LYS A 166 15.71 -5.69 -11.60
CA LYS A 166 16.93 -5.09 -12.18
C LYS A 166 16.63 -4.23 -13.40
N ARG A 167 15.78 -4.71 -14.31
CA ARG A 167 15.38 -3.94 -15.51
C ARG A 167 14.65 -2.66 -15.14
N LEU A 168 13.82 -2.69 -14.10
CA LEU A 168 13.12 -1.51 -13.60
C LEU A 168 14.11 -0.49 -13.02
N SER A 169 15.04 -0.94 -12.17
CA SER A 169 16.10 -0.10 -11.61
C SER A 169 16.95 0.58 -12.70
N THR A 170 17.34 -0.16 -13.74
CA THR A 170 18.08 0.42 -14.87
C THR A 170 17.23 1.42 -15.65
N ALA A 171 15.93 1.16 -15.82
CA ALA A 171 15.04 2.10 -16.49
C ALA A 171 14.86 3.40 -15.68
N ASP A 172 14.79 3.32 -14.35
CA ASP A 172 14.74 4.49 -13.46
C ASP A 172 16.03 5.30 -13.53
N GLU A 173 17.20 4.65 -13.50
CA GLU A 173 18.49 5.32 -13.69
C GLU A 173 18.57 6.05 -15.05
N MET A 174 18.07 5.40 -16.12
CA MET A 174 18.01 6.04 -17.44
C MET A 174 17.04 7.22 -17.48
N LEU A 175 15.92 7.15 -16.77
CA LEU A 175 14.95 8.26 -16.69
C LEU A 175 15.54 9.46 -15.96
N ASP A 176 16.28 9.25 -14.89
CA ASP A 176 16.95 10.33 -14.17
C ASP A 176 18.04 10.98 -15.03
N LEU A 177 18.84 10.20 -15.77
CA LEU A 177 19.79 10.73 -16.74
C LEU A 177 19.12 11.56 -17.85
N VAL A 178 17.93 11.15 -18.31
CA VAL A 178 17.18 11.91 -19.32
C VAL A 178 16.66 13.22 -18.74
N ARG A 179 16.22 13.24 -17.47
CA ARG A 179 15.80 14.47 -16.78
C ARG A 179 16.96 15.44 -16.62
N ASP A 180 18.10 14.97 -16.11
CA ASP A 180 19.29 15.81 -15.93
C ASP A 180 19.75 16.43 -17.26
N ASN A 181 19.76 15.64 -18.34
CA ASN A 181 20.09 16.14 -19.67
C ASN A 181 19.05 17.12 -20.21
N SER A 182 17.77 16.91 -19.92
CA SER A 182 16.71 17.84 -20.30
C SER A 182 16.89 19.21 -19.61
N ASP A 183 17.31 19.21 -18.34
CA ASP A 183 17.58 20.43 -17.58
C ASP A 183 18.84 21.15 -18.10
N ILE A 184 19.86 20.41 -18.52
CA ILE A 184 21.04 21.01 -19.18
C ILE A 184 20.63 21.67 -20.51
N VAL A 185 19.78 21.00 -21.30
CA VAL A 185 19.32 21.53 -22.60
C VAL A 185 18.44 22.76 -22.42
N SER A 186 17.56 22.79 -21.41
CA SER A 186 16.75 23.99 -21.13
C SER A 186 17.63 25.17 -20.73
N HIS A 187 18.61 24.96 -19.87
CA HIS A 187 19.54 26.02 -19.47
C HIS A 187 20.41 26.52 -20.63
N ALA A 188 20.90 25.61 -21.49
CA ALA A 188 21.64 25.98 -22.68
C ALA A 188 20.80 26.82 -23.66
N ARG A 189 19.49 26.56 -23.73
CA ARG A 189 18.56 27.34 -24.54
C ARG A 189 18.37 28.75 -23.98
N GLU A 190 18.18 28.89 -22.67
CA GLU A 190 18.09 30.21 -22.00
C GLU A 190 19.33 31.05 -22.27
N LEU A 191 20.53 30.47 -22.10
CA LEU A 191 21.80 31.15 -22.42
C LEU A 191 21.90 31.54 -23.90
N GLY A 192 21.37 30.70 -24.80
CA GLY A 192 21.30 31.01 -26.23
C GLY A 192 20.44 32.23 -26.53
N GLU A 193 19.27 32.33 -25.89
CA GLU A 193 18.36 33.48 -25.99
C GLU A 193 19.02 34.75 -25.42
N GLU A 194 19.68 34.66 -24.26
CA GLU A 194 20.44 35.78 -23.68
C GLU A 194 21.57 36.27 -24.59
N LEU A 195 22.29 35.34 -25.23
CA LEU A 195 23.36 35.67 -26.17
C LEU A 195 22.82 36.38 -27.42
N GLU A 196 21.68 35.93 -27.94
CA GLU A 196 21.02 36.57 -29.09
C GLU A 196 20.60 38.02 -28.75
N VAL A 197 20.03 38.23 -27.56
CA VAL A 197 19.72 39.57 -27.06
C VAL A 197 20.99 40.42 -26.95
N ALA A 198 22.05 39.89 -26.33
CA ALA A 198 23.32 40.60 -26.19
C ALA A 198 23.94 40.96 -27.55
N GLN A 199 23.89 40.06 -28.53
CA GLN A 199 24.36 40.31 -29.88
C GLN A 199 23.53 41.39 -30.59
N SER A 200 22.20 41.36 -30.45
CA SER A 200 21.32 42.38 -31.02
C SER A 200 21.62 43.76 -30.44
N LEU A 201 21.83 43.86 -29.12
CA LEU A 201 22.23 45.10 -28.46
C LEU A 201 23.58 45.58 -29.00
N LEU A 202 24.55 44.68 -29.16
CA LEU A 202 25.88 45.01 -29.68
C LEU A 202 25.82 45.55 -31.12
N MET A 203 24.89 45.06 -31.94
CA MET A 203 24.65 45.58 -33.30
C MET A 203 23.99 46.97 -33.30
N THR A 204 23.19 47.31 -32.28
CA THR A 204 22.58 48.66 -32.15
C THR A 204 23.55 49.71 -31.61
N VAL A 205 24.61 49.29 -30.92
CA VAL A 205 25.63 50.21 -30.42
C VAL A 205 26.52 50.63 -31.60
N ASP A 206 26.37 51.88 -32.02
CA ASP A 206 27.30 52.52 -32.96
C ASP A 206 28.64 52.77 -32.27
N THR A 207 29.48 51.74 -32.30
CA THR A 207 30.83 51.75 -31.71
C THR A 207 31.72 52.83 -32.32
N ALA A 208 31.46 53.27 -33.56
CA ALA A 208 32.20 54.36 -34.19
C ALA A 208 31.85 55.71 -33.53
N ARG A 209 30.58 55.95 -33.23
CA ARG A 209 30.11 57.15 -32.51
C ARG A 209 30.62 57.21 -31.07
N VAL A 210 30.62 56.08 -30.36
CA VAL A 210 31.17 56.02 -29.00
C VAL A 210 32.68 56.27 -29.03
N ARG A 211 33.40 55.66 -29.97
CA ARG A 211 34.85 55.87 -30.12
C ARG A 211 35.18 57.31 -30.48
N SER A 212 34.44 57.94 -31.39
CA SER A 212 34.66 59.35 -31.74
C SER A 212 34.43 60.28 -30.55
N SER A 213 33.38 60.03 -29.76
CA SER A 213 33.09 60.80 -28.55
C SER A 213 34.20 60.65 -27.48
N ILE A 214 34.78 59.45 -27.34
CA ILE A 214 35.91 59.23 -26.43
C ILE A 214 37.15 59.96 -26.94
N THR A 215 37.47 59.86 -28.23
CA THR A 215 38.62 60.56 -28.82
C THR A 215 38.50 62.08 -28.64
N GLU A 216 37.32 62.63 -28.89
CA GLU A 216 37.02 64.06 -28.69
C GLU A 216 37.19 64.47 -27.21
N ALA A 217 36.65 63.69 -26.27
CA ALA A 217 36.85 63.92 -24.85
C ALA A 217 38.34 63.84 -24.44
N THR A 218 39.11 62.95 -25.05
CA THR A 218 40.55 62.80 -24.79
C THR A 218 41.33 63.99 -25.33
N GLU A 219 41.01 64.47 -26.53
CA GLU A 219 41.61 65.70 -27.08
C GLU A 219 41.27 66.94 -26.26
N MET A 220 40.04 67.03 -25.73
CA MET A 220 39.67 68.12 -24.83
C MET A 220 40.48 68.07 -23.52
N LEU A 221 40.71 66.88 -22.98
CA LEU A 221 41.53 66.70 -21.78
C LEU A 221 42.99 67.10 -22.02
N THR A 222 43.61 66.65 -23.11
CA THR A 222 45.01 67.03 -23.43
C THR A 222 45.16 68.52 -23.69
N ARG A 223 44.17 69.18 -24.32
CA ARG A 223 44.14 70.64 -24.45
C ARG A 223 44.07 71.33 -23.08
N ALA A 224 43.22 70.84 -22.18
CA ALA A 224 43.12 71.39 -20.83
C ALA A 224 44.42 71.24 -20.03
N GLU A 225 45.09 70.09 -20.14
CA GLU A 225 46.41 69.85 -19.56
C GLU A 225 47.46 70.82 -20.12
N HIS A 226 47.47 71.03 -21.44
CA HIS A 226 48.39 71.97 -22.10
C HIS A 226 48.16 73.42 -21.65
N ILE A 227 46.91 73.87 -21.55
CA ILE A 227 46.57 75.19 -21.01
C ILE A 227 47.05 75.32 -19.57
N THR A 228 46.88 74.27 -18.76
CA THR A 228 47.31 74.26 -17.36
C THR A 228 48.85 74.37 -17.25
N ALA A 229 49.59 73.69 -18.14
CA ALA A 229 51.04 73.81 -18.21
C ALA A 229 51.50 75.20 -18.66
N LEU A 230 50.84 75.80 -19.66
CA LEU A 230 51.13 77.17 -20.10
C LEU A 230 50.88 78.20 -18.99
N VAL A 231 49.78 78.06 -18.25
CA VAL A 231 49.47 78.92 -17.09
C VAL A 231 50.57 78.82 -16.03
N LYS A 232 51.12 77.62 -15.81
CA LYS A 232 52.23 77.42 -14.88
C LYS A 232 53.50 78.13 -15.36
N GLN A 233 53.87 77.97 -16.63
CA GLN A 233 55.03 78.65 -17.23
C GLN A 233 54.90 80.17 -17.20
N LEU A 234 53.70 80.69 -17.45
CA LEU A 234 53.42 82.13 -17.40
C LEU A 234 53.63 82.68 -15.98
N ARG A 235 53.20 81.94 -14.96
CA ARG A 235 53.45 82.29 -13.54
C ARG A 235 54.94 82.32 -13.20
N GLU A 236 55.69 81.31 -13.66
CA GLU A 236 57.14 81.23 -13.48
C GLU A 236 57.86 82.40 -14.16
N ALA A 237 57.52 82.70 -15.43
CA ALA A 237 58.08 83.84 -16.16
C ALA A 237 57.74 85.19 -15.52
N THR A 238 56.52 85.40 -15.03
CA THR A 238 56.18 86.62 -14.26
C THR A 238 56.95 86.72 -12.95
N ALA A 239 57.25 85.60 -12.29
CA ALA A 239 58.07 85.60 -11.09
C ALA A 239 59.52 85.97 -11.41
N GLU A 240 60.09 85.45 -12.50
CA GLU A 240 61.43 85.81 -12.97
C GLU A 240 61.52 87.30 -13.37
N LEU A 241 60.51 87.82 -14.07
CA LEU A 241 60.44 89.24 -14.44
C LEU A 241 60.44 90.15 -13.21
N ASN A 242 59.63 89.81 -12.19
CA ASN A 242 59.62 90.57 -10.93
C ASN A 242 60.99 90.54 -10.24
N VAL A 243 61.71 89.40 -10.28
CA VAL A 243 63.08 89.31 -9.73
C VAL A 243 64.05 90.19 -10.52
N GLN A 244 63.96 90.20 -11.85
CA GLN A 244 64.80 91.06 -12.69
C GLN A 244 64.50 92.54 -12.47
N GLU A 245 63.23 92.93 -12.29
CA GLU A 245 62.86 94.30 -11.93
C GLU A 245 63.45 94.70 -10.57
N THR A 246 63.38 93.84 -9.56
CA THR A 246 64.02 94.12 -8.26
C THR A 246 65.54 94.23 -8.40
N HIS A 247 66.17 93.37 -9.20
CA HIS A 247 67.62 93.40 -9.42
C HIS A 247 68.06 94.67 -10.17
N ALA A 248 67.30 95.10 -11.18
CA ALA A 248 67.56 96.34 -11.89
C ALA A 248 67.46 97.56 -10.96
N GLU A 249 66.50 97.55 -10.04
CA GLU A 249 66.34 98.61 -9.04
C GLU A 249 67.51 98.60 -8.03
N ASP A 250 67.93 97.43 -7.55
CA ASP A 250 69.09 97.29 -6.66
C ASP A 250 70.39 97.78 -7.34
N VAL A 251 70.60 97.44 -8.62
CA VAL A 251 71.74 97.91 -9.42
C VAL A 251 71.70 99.42 -9.61
N ARG A 252 70.51 100.00 -9.80
CA ARG A 252 70.33 101.46 -9.91
C ARG A 252 70.73 102.16 -8.61
N ILE A 253 70.27 101.66 -7.46
CA ILE A 253 70.63 102.18 -6.14
C ILE A 253 72.14 102.04 -5.89
N ALA A 254 72.73 100.90 -6.26
CA ALA A 254 74.17 100.68 -6.15
C ALA A 254 74.99 101.63 -7.02
N ALA A 255 74.52 101.95 -8.24
CA ALA A 255 75.18 102.89 -9.13
C ALA A 255 75.13 104.34 -8.62
N GLU A 256 74.02 104.74 -7.98
CA GLU A 256 73.90 106.04 -7.30
C GLU A 256 74.87 106.13 -6.12
N SER A 257 74.93 105.09 -5.28
CA SER A 257 75.88 104.99 -4.16
C SER A 257 77.34 105.02 -4.63
N LEU A 258 77.69 104.32 -5.71
CA LEU A 258 79.02 104.36 -6.31
C LEU A 258 79.37 105.73 -6.87
N ARG A 259 78.40 106.46 -7.44
CA ARG A 259 78.60 107.85 -7.87
C ARG A 259 78.88 108.77 -6.70
N GLU A 260 78.13 108.64 -5.61
CA GLU A 260 78.36 109.42 -4.38
C GLU A 260 79.74 109.10 -3.77
N GLN A 261 80.12 107.82 -3.71
CA GLN A 261 81.45 107.40 -3.22
C GLN A 261 82.58 107.90 -4.12
N TYR A 262 82.38 107.89 -5.44
CA TYR A 262 83.37 108.42 -6.38
C TYR A 262 83.52 109.95 -6.24
N GLN A 263 82.42 110.68 -6.07
CA GLN A 263 82.46 112.11 -5.77
C GLN A 263 83.19 112.41 -4.46
N SER A 264 82.87 111.67 -3.38
CA SER A 264 83.52 111.82 -2.08
C SER A 264 85.02 111.48 -2.13
N GLY A 265 85.42 110.45 -2.88
CA GLY A 265 86.83 110.06 -3.02
C GLY A 265 87.66 111.06 -3.84
N CYS A 266 87.06 111.67 -4.87
CA CYS A 266 87.72 112.72 -5.66
C CYS A 266 87.91 114.01 -4.85
N GLU A 267 86.98 114.38 -3.96
CA GLU A 267 87.14 115.52 -3.06
C GLU A 267 88.26 115.32 -2.02
N GLU A 268 88.41 114.11 -1.45
CA GLU A 268 89.47 113.81 -0.48
C GLU A 268 90.89 113.77 -1.10
N GLN A 269 91.02 113.38 -2.37
CA GLN A 269 92.32 113.34 -3.06
C GLN A 269 92.72 114.64 -3.74
N GLY A 270 91.87 115.67 -3.66
CA GLY A 270 92.12 116.97 -4.26
C GLY A 270 92.15 116.94 -5.79
N VAL A 271 91.33 116.08 -6.41
CA VAL A 271 91.25 115.86 -7.85
C VAL A 271 89.87 116.27 -8.36
N CYS A 272 89.84 117.16 -9.35
CA CYS A 272 88.59 117.66 -9.91
C CYS A 272 87.87 116.58 -10.75
N THR A 273 86.60 116.30 -10.45
CA THR A 273 85.74 115.25 -11.04
C THR A 273 85.36 115.47 -12.51
N VAL A 274 85.86 116.53 -13.15
CA VAL A 274 85.58 116.86 -14.55
C VAL A 274 86.85 116.77 -15.43
N CYS A 275 88.06 116.88 -14.85
CA CYS A 275 89.31 117.02 -15.61
C CYS A 275 90.51 116.20 -15.12
N ASP A 276 90.34 115.30 -14.14
CA ASP A 276 91.38 114.36 -13.64
C ASP A 276 92.70 115.04 -13.19
N GLY A 277 92.65 116.33 -12.82
CA GLY A 277 93.80 117.14 -12.40
C GLY A 277 93.77 117.57 -10.93
N LEU A 278 94.96 117.88 -10.38
CA LEU A 278 95.16 118.40 -9.01
C LEU A 278 94.58 119.81 -8.86
N LEU A 279 93.75 120.02 -7.84
CA LEU A 279 93.06 121.27 -7.48
C LEU A 279 94.05 122.43 -7.21
N ASN A 280 94.43 123.14 -8.27
CA ASN A 280 94.92 124.53 -8.31
C ASN A 280 95.04 125.02 -9.78
N HIS A 281 93.90 125.09 -10.49
CA HIS A 281 93.81 125.75 -11.80
C HIS A 281 92.52 126.58 -11.87
N GLU A 282 92.66 127.89 -12.08
CA GLU A 282 91.59 128.92 -12.13
C GLU A 282 90.62 128.80 -13.32
N GLU A 283 90.49 127.62 -13.96
CA GLU A 283 89.64 127.42 -15.15
C GLU A 283 88.59 126.31 -14.99
N CYS A 284 88.28 125.87 -13.76
CA CYS A 284 87.24 124.86 -13.49
C CYS A 284 86.07 125.41 -12.65
N ALA A 285 85.61 126.61 -12.96
CA ALA A 285 84.33 127.17 -12.51
C ALA A 285 83.45 127.45 -13.73
N GLY A 286 82.62 126.47 -14.09
CA GLY A 286 81.62 126.51 -15.15
C GLY A 286 80.64 125.35 -14.98
#